data_AF-A0A974HBW3-F1
#
_entry.id   AF-A0A974HBW3-F1
#
_cell.length_a   1.000
_cell.length_b   1.000
_cell.length_c   1.000
_cell.angle_alpha   90.00
_cell.angle_beta   90.00
_cell.angle_gamma   90.00
#
_symmetry.space_group_name_H-M   'P 1'
#
loop_
_entity.id
_entity.type
_entity.pdbx_description
1 polymer ?
#
loop_
_entity_poly.entity_id
_entity_poly.type
_entity_poly.pdbx_seq_one_letter_code
_entity_poly.pdbx_strand_id
1 'polypeptide(L)'
;IKTTVICPASEKHIKKYLQQEVYVIHETEDDYKAITLPYIESQSFSIQWVYNILEKKAEAERIVYENPDPTNGFVLIPDFKWNQKQ
;
A
#
# COMPACT_ATOMS: atom_id res chain seq x y z
N ILE A 1 9.37 -26.78 -7.26
CA ILE A 1 8.50 -25.89 -8.07
C ILE A 1 7.49 -25.27 -7.12
N LYS A 2 7.47 -23.93 -7.00
CA LYS A 2 6.49 -23.22 -6.16
C LYS A 2 5.29 -22.86 -7.05
N THR A 3 4.09 -23.31 -6.67
CA THR A 3 2.87 -23.13 -7.47
C THR A 3 1.87 -22.30 -6.67
N THR A 4 1.26 -21.30 -7.30
CA THR A 4 0.18 -20.47 -6.72
C THR A 4 -0.98 -20.45 -7.68
N VAL A 5 -2.18 -20.82 -7.22
CA VAL A 5 -3.41 -20.91 -8.04
C VAL A 5 -4.41 -19.86 -7.55
N ILE A 6 -5.00 -19.12 -8.49
CA ILE A 6 -6.06 -18.14 -8.22
C ILE A 6 -7.30 -18.60 -8.99
N CYS A 7 -8.35 -19.02 -8.28
CA CYS A 7 -9.61 -19.46 -8.88
C CYS A 7 -10.80 -19.10 -7.98
N PRO A 8 -11.85 -18.43 -8.49
CA PRO A 8 -11.97 -17.89 -9.84
C PRO A 8 -11.11 -16.63 -10.04
N ALA A 9 -10.41 -16.55 -11.17
CA ALA A 9 -9.62 -15.37 -11.52
C ALA A 9 -10.54 -14.25 -12.04
N SER A 10 -10.74 -13.20 -11.24
CA SER A 10 -11.38 -11.95 -11.69
C SER A 10 -10.48 -11.10 -12.59
N GLU A 11 -11.06 -10.14 -13.34
CA GLU A 11 -10.31 -9.19 -14.17
C GLU A 11 -9.23 -8.41 -13.40
N LYS A 12 -9.47 -8.12 -12.11
CA LYS A 12 -8.48 -7.45 -11.26
C LYS A 12 -7.22 -8.31 -11.09
N HIS A 13 -7.36 -9.64 -10.98
CA HIS A 13 -6.22 -10.54 -10.92
C HIS A 13 -5.47 -10.56 -12.25
N ILE A 14 -6.19 -10.59 -13.37
CA ILE A 14 -5.57 -10.55 -14.71
C ILE A 14 -4.77 -9.27 -14.89
N LYS A 15 -5.37 -8.09 -14.64
CA LYS A 15 -4.69 -6.79 -14.75
C LYS A 15 -3.45 -6.68 -13.87
N LYS A 16 -3.47 -7.29 -12.68
CA LYS A 16 -2.33 -7.28 -11.75
C LYS A 16 -1.13 -8.09 -12.24
N TYR A 17 -1.36 -9.21 -12.94
CA TYR A 17 -0.29 -10.10 -13.41
C TYR A 17 0.02 -9.94 -14.91
N LEU A 18 -0.81 -9.21 -15.65
CA LEU A 18 -0.51 -8.82 -17.02
C LEU A 18 0.73 -7.93 -17.02
N GLN A 19 1.66 -8.20 -17.93
CA GLN A 19 2.83 -7.34 -18.12
C GLN A 19 2.37 -5.93 -18.47
N GLN A 20 2.83 -4.94 -17.70
CA GLN A 20 2.55 -3.53 -17.95
C GLN A 20 3.80 -2.86 -18.52
N GLU A 21 3.64 -2.06 -19.56
CA GLU A 21 4.68 -1.16 -20.01
C GLU A 21 4.88 -0.04 -18.98
N VAL A 22 6.12 0.25 -18.66
CA VAL A 22 6.50 1.25 -17.65
C VAL A 22 7.08 2.46 -18.36
N TYR A 23 6.64 3.65 -17.94
CA TYR A 23 7.04 4.92 -18.51
C TYR A 23 7.67 5.80 -17.43
N VAL A 24 8.68 6.57 -17.81
CA VAL A 24 9.24 7.62 -16.96
C VAL A 24 8.53 8.92 -17.31
N ILE A 25 8.00 9.62 -16.30
CA ILE A 25 7.27 10.88 -16.44
C ILE A 25 7.95 11.91 -15.54
N HIS A 26 8.11 13.13 -16.06
CA HIS A 26 8.56 14.28 -15.28
C HIS A 26 7.34 15.14 -14.95
N GLU A 27 6.79 14.94 -13.74
CA GLU A 27 5.66 15.72 -13.24
C GLU A 27 6.14 17.04 -12.64
N THR A 28 5.51 18.15 -13.06
CA THR A 28 5.70 19.46 -12.42
C THR A 28 4.72 19.67 -11.25
N GLU A 29 4.98 20.67 -10.40
CA GLU A 29 4.04 21.02 -9.32
C GLU A 29 2.64 21.38 -9.84
N ASP A 30 2.58 22.08 -10.98
CA ASP A 30 1.30 22.47 -11.60
C ASP A 30 0.56 21.25 -12.16
N ASP A 31 1.27 20.31 -12.80
CA ASP A 31 0.68 19.05 -13.28
C ASP A 31 0.13 18.22 -12.12
N TYR A 32 0.87 18.14 -11.01
CA TYR A 32 0.41 17.42 -9.82
C TYR A 32 -0.91 17.98 -9.31
N LYS A 33 -0.99 19.32 -9.15
CA LYS A 33 -2.21 19.99 -8.62
C LYS A 33 -3.39 19.91 -9.59
N ALA A 34 -3.14 20.01 -10.90
CA ALA A 34 -4.20 20.07 -11.90
C ALA A 34 -4.68 18.70 -12.37
N ILE A 35 -3.83 17.66 -12.31
CA ILE A 35 -4.08 16.35 -12.92
C ILE A 35 -4.04 15.23 -11.88
N THR A 36 -2.90 15.04 -11.22
CA THR A 36 -2.65 13.86 -10.38
C THR A 36 -3.43 13.89 -9.06
N LEU A 37 -3.43 15.02 -8.36
CA LEU A 37 -4.16 15.17 -7.09
C LEU A 37 -5.68 14.95 -7.28
N PRO A 38 -6.36 15.60 -8.25
CA PRO A 38 -7.78 15.31 -8.53
C PRO A 38 -8.03 13.85 -8.87
N TYR A 39 -7.13 13.22 -9.61
CA TYR A 39 -7.23 11.79 -9.91
C TYR A 39 -7.13 10.94 -8.65
N ILE A 40 -6.11 11.16 -7.81
CA ILE A 40 -5.94 10.44 -6.54
C ILE A 40 -7.17 10.59 -5.64
N GLU A 41 -7.68 11.82 -5.47
CA GLU A 41 -8.86 12.11 -4.65
C GLU A 41 -10.14 11.48 -5.20
N SER A 42 -10.27 11.37 -6.52
CA SER A 42 -11.39 10.68 -7.16
C SER A 42 -11.38 9.16 -6.94
N GLN A 43 -10.22 8.58 -6.66
CA GLN A 43 -10.09 7.14 -6.40
C GLN A 43 -10.41 6.86 -4.93
N SER A 44 -11.46 6.08 -4.69
CA SER A 44 -11.83 5.65 -3.33
C SER A 44 -10.97 4.45 -2.88
N PHE A 45 -9.71 4.70 -2.55
CA PHE A 45 -8.87 3.70 -1.89
C PHE A 45 -9.02 3.83 -0.37
N SER A 46 -9.58 2.79 0.25
CA SER A 46 -9.65 2.73 1.71
C SER A 46 -8.28 2.41 2.30
N ILE A 47 -7.76 3.32 3.11
CA ILE A 47 -6.57 3.11 3.95
C ILE A 47 -6.93 2.61 5.36
N GLN A 48 -8.12 2.00 5.54
CA GLN A 48 -8.59 1.52 6.85
C GLN A 48 -7.60 0.56 7.53
N TRP A 49 -6.88 -0.24 6.74
CA TRP A 49 -5.85 -1.14 7.27
C TRP A 49 -4.71 -0.39 7.98
N VAL A 50 -4.38 0.84 7.54
CA VAL A 50 -3.39 1.71 8.20
C VAL A 50 -3.92 2.16 9.56
N TYR A 51 -5.16 2.66 9.61
CA TYR A 51 -5.80 3.06 10.87
C TYR A 51 -5.92 1.90 11.86
N ASN A 52 -6.23 0.69 11.37
CA ASN A 52 -6.30 -0.49 12.23
C ASN A 52 -4.96 -0.82 12.90
N ILE A 53 -3.82 -0.56 12.22
CA ILE A 53 -2.48 -0.72 12.81
C ILE A 53 -2.21 0.40 13.83
N LEU A 54 -2.49 1.66 13.47
CA LEU A 54 -2.28 2.80 14.37
C LEU A 54 -3.12 2.69 15.65
N GLU A 55 -4.36 2.20 15.55
CA GLU A 55 -5.29 2.00 16.66
C GLU A 55 -5.11 0.65 17.38
N LYS A 56 -4.12 -0.16 16.99
CA LYS A 56 -3.85 -1.51 17.57
C LYS A 56 -5.02 -2.48 17.49
N LYS A 57 -5.89 -2.31 16.49
CA LYS A 57 -6.98 -3.24 16.17
C LYS A 57 -6.49 -4.44 15.36
N ALA A 58 -5.36 -4.33 14.66
CA ALA A 58 -4.73 -5.40 13.89
C ALA A 58 -3.19 -5.28 13.89
N GLU A 59 -2.50 -6.43 13.74
CA GLU A 59 -1.03 -6.56 13.61
C GLU A 59 -0.23 -5.91 14.77
N ALA A 60 -0.84 -5.71 15.94
CA ALA A 60 -0.23 -5.03 17.08
C ALA A 60 1.01 -5.78 17.61
N GLU A 61 1.00 -7.10 17.54
CA GLU A 61 2.09 -8.00 17.94
C GLU A 61 3.30 -7.95 17.01
N ARG A 62 3.14 -7.42 15.79
CA ARG A 62 4.22 -7.32 14.80
C ARG A 62 4.95 -5.98 14.85
N ILE A 63 4.50 -5.06 15.69
CA ILE A 63 5.10 -3.74 15.83
C ILE A 63 6.49 -3.89 16.46
N VAL A 64 7.50 -3.42 15.76
CA VAL A 64 8.90 -3.44 16.21
C VAL A 64 9.19 -2.23 17.10
N TYR A 65 8.61 -1.09 16.76
CA TYR A 65 8.78 0.16 17.49
C TYR A 65 7.59 1.10 17.29
N GLU A 66 7.31 1.93 18.29
CA GLU A 66 6.30 2.97 18.22
C GLU A 66 6.75 4.21 18.97
N ASN A 67 6.59 5.36 18.32
CA ASN A 67 6.58 6.67 18.97
C ASN A 67 5.13 7.15 19.05
N PRO A 68 4.53 7.30 20.24
CA PRO A 68 3.11 7.62 20.41
C PRO A 68 2.79 9.12 20.29
N ASP A 69 3.74 9.99 19.96
CA ASP A 69 3.47 11.43 19.81
C ASP A 69 2.38 11.67 18.74
N PRO A 70 1.32 12.44 19.04
CA PRO A 70 0.18 12.57 18.11
C PRO A 70 0.51 13.36 16.84
N THR A 71 1.62 14.09 16.80
CA THR A 71 2.02 14.93 15.65
C THR A 71 3.26 14.40 14.93
N ASN A 72 4.23 13.91 15.69
CA ASN A 72 5.56 13.47 15.22
C ASN A 72 5.80 11.97 15.49
N GLY A 73 4.76 11.25 15.93
CA GLY A 73 4.81 9.81 16.18
C GLY A 73 4.72 8.98 14.90
N PHE A 74 5.06 7.71 15.04
CA PHE A 74 5.00 6.73 13.96
C PHE A 74 5.03 5.30 14.52
N VAL A 75 4.59 4.34 13.71
CA VAL A 75 4.67 2.90 13.99
C VAL A 75 5.60 2.26 12.97
N LEU A 76 6.59 1.51 13.44
CA LEU A 76 7.47 0.69 12.61
C LEU A 76 7.01 -0.76 12.64
N ILE A 77 6.63 -1.28 11.48
CA ILE A 77 6.15 -2.65 11.30
C ILE A 77 6.80 -3.32 10.07
N PRO A 78 7.15 -4.62 10.14
CA PRO A 78 7.65 -5.38 9.00
C PRO A 78 6.61 -5.52 7.88
N ASP A 79 7.02 -5.28 6.63
CA ASP A 79 6.16 -5.44 5.44
C ASP A 79 5.55 -6.84 5.35
N PHE A 80 4.31 -6.93 4.85
CA PHE A 80 3.58 -8.20 4.77
C PHE A 80 4.29 -9.24 3.87
N LYS A 81 5.06 -8.81 2.86
CA LYS A 81 5.79 -9.71 1.96
C LYS A 81 7.11 -10.20 2.56
N TRP A 82 7.55 -9.64 3.69
CA TRP A 82 8.79 -10.05 4.33
C TRP A 82 8.55 -11.20 5.31
N ASN A 83 9.21 -12.33 5.07
CA ASN A 83 9.11 -13.54 5.87
C ASN A 83 9.98 -13.53 7.13
N GLN A 84 10.73 -12.44 7.40
CA GLN A 84 11.61 -12.24 8.57
C GLN A 84 12.63 -13.37 8.83
N LYS A 85 12.84 -14.25 7.85
CA LYS A 85 13.78 -15.35 7.93
C LYS A 85 14.89 -15.08 6.94
N GLN A 86 16.10 -14.97 7.47
CA GLN A 86 17.35 -14.91 6.71
C GLN A 86 17.80 -16.31 6.34
#